data_AF-A0A2G8TCE8-F1
#
_entry.id   AF-A0A2G8TCE8-F1
#
_cell.length_a   1.000
_cell.length_b   1.000
_cell.length_c   1.000
_cell.angle_alpha   90.00
_cell.angle_beta   90.00
_cell.angle_gamma   90.00
#
_symmetry.space_group_name_H-M   'P 1'
#
loop_
_entity.id
_entity.type
_entity.pdbx_description
1 polymer ?
#
loop_
_entity_poly.entity_id
_entity_poly.type
_entity_poly.pdbx_seq_one_letter_code
_entity_poly.pdbx_strand_id
1 'polypeptide(L)'
;MKLAPKPAATPAAAPAAVAAAPKRKLHEKRIRTSFALPESQIVLLVELKKRCLEFGMNVKKGELLTAGLQLLKYLPDTALEAAVLPSMRAGRKNAPVKKRKK
;
A
#
# COMPACT_ATOMS: atom_id res chain seq x y z
N MET A 1 10.92 -43.86 -49.53
CA MET A 1 11.66 -42.64 -49.09
C MET A 1 12.66 -43.04 -48.01
N LYS A 2 13.96 -42.89 -48.32
CA LYS A 2 15.21 -42.83 -47.49
C LYS A 2 15.26 -43.49 -46.09
N LEU A 3 16.11 -44.49 -45.81
CA LEU A 3 17.60 -44.59 -45.68
C LEU A 3 18.13 -44.40 -44.23
N ALA A 4 18.40 -45.54 -43.58
CA ALA A 4 19.46 -45.95 -42.62
C ALA A 4 19.83 -45.15 -41.32
N PRO A 5 20.37 -45.83 -40.27
CA PRO A 5 20.51 -45.33 -38.88
C PRO A 5 21.97 -45.14 -38.33
N LYS A 6 22.07 -44.47 -37.15
CA LYS A 6 23.16 -44.38 -36.11
C LYS A 6 24.48 -43.64 -36.47
N PRO A 7 25.29 -43.08 -35.51
CA PRO A 7 25.47 -43.44 -34.08
C PRO A 7 25.61 -42.25 -33.07
N ALA A 8 26.03 -42.59 -31.84
CA ALA A 8 25.98 -41.85 -30.57
C ALA A 8 27.23 -41.02 -30.19
N ALA A 9 27.05 -40.14 -29.16
CA ALA A 9 28.01 -39.53 -28.20
C ALA A 9 29.13 -38.63 -28.78
N THR A 10 29.58 -37.48 -28.26
CA THR A 10 29.61 -36.71 -26.98
C THR A 10 30.25 -35.32 -27.35
N PRO A 11 30.53 -34.30 -26.48
CA PRO A 11 30.29 -34.09 -25.05
C PRO A 11 29.63 -32.71 -24.69
N ALA A 12 29.33 -32.58 -23.40
CA ALA A 12 28.78 -31.42 -22.71
C ALA A 12 29.52 -30.09 -22.98
N ALA A 13 28.77 -29.06 -23.38
CA ALA A 13 29.18 -27.67 -23.23
C ALA A 13 28.69 -27.16 -21.87
N ALA A 14 29.63 -26.69 -21.06
CA ALA A 14 29.43 -26.15 -19.72
C ALA A 14 28.32 -25.07 -19.67
N PRO A 15 27.61 -24.92 -18.54
CA PRO A 15 26.68 -23.81 -18.36
C PRO A 15 27.48 -22.50 -18.34
N ALA A 16 27.29 -21.69 -19.37
CA ALA A 16 27.79 -20.33 -19.41
C ALA A 16 27.34 -19.60 -18.14
N ALA A 17 28.32 -19.00 -17.47
CA ALA A 17 28.19 -18.31 -16.21
C ALA A 17 26.94 -17.41 -16.18
N VAL A 18 26.12 -17.60 -15.15
CA VAL A 18 25.04 -16.69 -14.80
C VAL A 18 25.69 -15.35 -14.47
N ALA A 19 25.72 -14.46 -15.47
CA ALA A 19 26.03 -13.07 -15.26
C ALA A 19 25.05 -12.56 -14.20
N ALA A 20 25.59 -12.19 -13.03
CA ALA A 20 24.83 -11.71 -11.90
C ALA A 20 23.98 -10.52 -12.35
N ALA A 21 22.69 -10.77 -12.56
CA ALA A 21 21.72 -9.74 -12.85
C ALA A 21 21.80 -8.69 -11.72
N PRO A 22 21.82 -7.39 -12.05
CA PRO A 22 21.94 -6.34 -11.05
C PRO A 22 20.78 -6.48 -10.06
N LYS A 23 21.10 -6.51 -8.77
CA LYS A 23 20.15 -6.62 -7.67
C LYS A 23 19.05 -5.57 -7.86
N ARG A 24 17.88 -6.01 -8.34
CA ARG A 24 16.71 -5.17 -8.51
C ARG A 24 16.43 -4.52 -7.16
N LYS A 25 16.53 -3.18 -7.10
CA LYS A 25 16.12 -2.41 -5.94
C LYS A 25 14.71 -2.86 -5.59
N LEU A 26 14.53 -3.42 -4.40
CA LEU A 26 13.23 -3.88 -3.94
C LEU A 26 12.38 -2.63 -3.73
N HIS A 27 11.67 -2.21 -4.77
CA HIS A 27 10.70 -1.14 -4.66
C HIS A 27 9.60 -1.62 -3.71
N GLU A 28 9.29 -0.79 -2.71
CA GLU A 28 8.18 -1.04 -1.80
C GLU A 28 6.90 -1.24 -2.60
N LYS A 29 6.22 -2.37 -2.38
CA LYS A 29 5.00 -2.72 -3.13
C LYS A 29 3.91 -1.70 -2.77
N ARG A 30 3.61 -0.80 -3.70
CA ARG A 30 2.51 0.15 -3.57
C ARG A 30 1.17 -0.56 -3.69
N ILE A 31 0.53 -0.83 -2.55
CA ILE A 31 -0.83 -1.38 -2.50
C ILE A 31 -1.83 -0.24 -2.77
N ARG A 32 -2.72 -0.42 -3.75
CA ARG A 32 -3.81 0.52 -4.01
C ARG A 32 -5.06 0.01 -3.30
N THR A 33 -5.54 0.78 -2.34
CA THR A 33 -6.78 0.51 -1.61
C THR A 33 -7.88 1.43 -2.14
N SER A 34 -8.96 0.86 -2.65
CA SER A 34 -10.20 1.60 -2.88
C SER A 34 -10.95 1.73 -1.55
N PHE A 35 -11.38 2.94 -1.21
CA PHE A 35 -12.18 3.20 -0.02
C PHE A 35 -13.46 3.92 -0.40
N ALA A 36 -14.57 3.56 0.24
CA ALA A 36 -15.80 4.33 0.22
C ALA A 36 -15.80 5.26 1.45
N LEU A 37 -15.90 6.57 1.21
CA LEU A 37 -16.01 7.60 2.24
C LEU A 37 -17.34 8.33 2.06
N PRO A 38 -18.04 8.71 3.15
CA PRO A 38 -19.20 9.61 3.07
C PRO A 38 -18.84 10.93 2.39
N GLU A 39 -19.82 11.58 1.78
CA GLU A 39 -19.64 12.86 1.07
C GLU A 39 -18.97 13.92 1.96
N SER A 40 -19.38 14.02 3.22
CA SER A 40 -18.80 14.95 4.20
C SER A 40 -17.28 14.78 4.36
N GLN A 41 -16.76 13.56 4.31
CA GLN A 41 -15.33 13.30 4.40
C GLN A 41 -14.59 13.62 3.10
N ILE A 42 -15.25 13.45 1.95
CA ILE A 42 -14.67 13.85 0.66
C ILE A 42 -14.54 15.37 0.59
N VAL A 43 -15.53 16.13 1.08
CA VAL A 43 -15.47 17.60 1.17
C VAL A 43 -14.29 18.03 2.05
N LEU A 44 -14.14 17.43 3.24
CA LEU A 44 -13.02 17.72 4.12
C LEU A 44 -11.65 17.44 3.47
N LEU A 45 -11.52 16.34 2.71
CA LEU A 45 -10.28 16.06 1.95
C LEU A 45 -9.99 17.13 0.89
N VAL A 46 -11.03 17.69 0.25
CA VAL A 46 -10.87 18.77 -0.73
C VAL A 46 -10.43 20.07 -0.04
N GLU A 47 -11.02 20.40 1.10
CA GLU A 47 -10.62 21.56 1.91
C GLU A 47 -9.16 21.47 2.38
N LEU A 48 -8.76 20.31 2.91
CA LEU A 48 -7.38 20.08 3.33
C LEU A 48 -6.40 20.19 2.16
N LYS A 49 -6.77 19.67 0.98
CA LYS A 49 -5.97 19.84 -0.24
C LYS A 49 -5.84 21.32 -0.63
N LYS A 50 -6.91 22.12 -0.51
CA LYS A 50 -6.86 23.57 -0.78
C LYS A 50 -5.90 24.28 0.19
N ARG A 51 -5.96 23.99 1.48
CA ARG A 51 -5.02 24.54 2.47
C ARG A 51 -3.56 24.18 2.14
N CYS A 52 -3.30 22.93 1.72
CA CYS A 52 -1.96 22.56 1.27
C CYS A 52 -1.50 23.37 0.05
N LEU A 53 -2.41 23.67 -0.90
CA LEU A 53 -2.09 24.49 -2.07
C LEU A 53 -1.75 25.94 -1.68
N GLU A 54 -2.40 26.50 -0.66
CA GLU A 54 -2.06 27.83 -0.11
C GLU A 54 -0.63 27.85 0.46
N PHE A 55 -0.16 26.74 1.02
CA PHE A 55 1.25 26.57 1.43
C PHE A 55 2.20 26.23 0.27
N GLY A 56 1.73 26.22 -0.98
CA GLY A 56 2.53 25.86 -2.16
C GLY A 56 2.76 24.36 -2.35
N MET A 57 2.06 23.51 -1.59
CA MET A 57 2.19 22.04 -1.68
C MET A 57 1.10 21.43 -2.54
N ASN A 58 1.47 20.85 -3.68
CA ASN A 58 0.52 20.11 -4.53
C ASN A 58 0.40 18.64 -4.09
N VAL A 59 -0.53 18.38 -3.15
CA VAL A 59 -0.70 17.05 -2.54
C VAL A 59 -1.84 16.28 -3.22
N LYS A 60 -1.65 14.97 -3.45
CA LYS A 60 -2.72 14.06 -3.92
C LYS A 60 -3.56 13.54 -2.75
N LYS A 61 -4.82 13.17 -3.01
CA LYS A 61 -5.71 12.61 -1.97
C LYS A 61 -5.06 11.43 -1.22
N GLY A 62 -4.42 10.51 -1.95
CA GLY A 62 -3.74 9.37 -1.35
C GLY A 62 -2.51 9.73 -0.50
N GLU A 63 -1.78 10.79 -0.85
CA GLU A 63 -0.64 11.26 -0.04
C GLU A 63 -1.12 11.90 1.26
N LEU A 64 -2.23 12.65 1.20
CA LEU A 64 -2.84 13.25 2.39
C LEU A 64 -3.37 12.19 3.36
N LEU A 65 -3.92 11.09 2.84
CA LEU A 65 -4.32 9.93 3.65
C LEU A 65 -3.11 9.24 4.30
N THR A 66 -2.03 9.03 3.55
CA THR A 66 -0.79 8.45 4.11
C THR A 66 -0.18 9.35 5.18
N ALA A 67 -0.14 10.66 4.96
CA ALA A 67 0.33 11.63 5.95
C ALA A 67 -0.56 11.65 7.20
N GLY A 68 -1.88 11.56 7.04
CA GLY A 68 -2.82 11.42 8.14
C GLY A 68 -2.56 10.18 8.99
N LEU A 69 -2.31 9.03 8.36
CA LEU A 69 -1.95 7.78 9.07
C LEU A 69 -0.63 7.93 9.83
N GLN A 70 0.36 8.59 9.25
CA GLN A 70 1.62 8.88 9.93
C GLN A 70 1.41 9.80 11.14
N LEU A 71 0.55 10.82 11.03
CA LEU A 71 0.21 11.70 12.15
C LEU A 71 -0.51 10.94 13.29
N LEU A 72 -1.44 10.06 12.95
CA LEU A 72 -2.16 9.20 13.91
C LEU A 72 -1.22 8.34 14.75
N LYS A 73 -0.05 7.96 14.23
CA LYS A 73 0.97 7.20 14.97
C LYS A 73 1.58 7.98 16.14
N TYR A 74 1.65 9.31 16.05
CA TYR A 74 2.33 10.15 17.04
C TYR A 74 1.38 10.77 18.07
N LEU A 75 0.06 10.56 17.92
CA LEU A 75 -0.93 11.04 18.87
C LEU A 75 -0.91 10.19 20.16
N PRO A 76 -1.12 10.78 21.35
CA PRO A 76 -1.29 10.04 22.59
C PRO A 76 -2.60 9.23 22.57
N ASP A 77 -2.66 8.14 23.33
CA ASP A 77 -3.77 7.18 23.30
C ASP A 77 -5.15 7.82 23.48
N THR A 78 -5.27 8.80 24.39
CA THR A 78 -6.52 9.51 24.64
C THR A 78 -6.99 10.34 23.45
N ALA A 79 -6.06 10.97 22.73
CA ALA A 79 -6.36 11.75 21.54
C ALA A 79 -6.67 10.84 20.34
N LEU A 80 -6.00 9.68 20.25
CA LEU A 80 -6.29 8.67 19.24
C LEU A 80 -7.70 8.08 19.42
N GLU A 81 -8.10 7.76 20.67
CA GLU A 81 -9.45 7.30 20.97
C GLU A 81 -10.51 8.33 20.53
N ALA A 82 -10.30 9.60 20.89
CA ALA A 82 -11.19 10.69 20.49
C ALA A 82 -11.29 10.84 18.97
N ALA A 83 -10.19 10.66 18.23
CA ALA A 83 -10.18 10.75 16.77
C ALA A 83 -10.89 9.57 16.08
N VAL A 84 -10.83 8.36 16.66
CA VAL A 84 -11.39 7.14 16.05
C VAL A 84 -12.88 6.95 16.34
N LEU A 85 -13.36 7.40 17.50
CA LEU A 85 -14.76 7.21 17.94
C LEU A 85 -15.82 7.74 16.95
N PRO A 86 -15.67 8.96 16.38
CA PRO A 86 -16.61 9.48 15.38
C PRO A 86 -16.63 8.64 14.09
N SER A 87 -15.46 8.15 13.65
CA SER A 87 -15.33 7.34 12.43
C SER A 87 -15.94 5.94 12.56
N MET A 88 -15.95 5.36 13.77
CA MET A 88 -16.53 4.04 14.01
C MET A 88 -18.05 4.01 13.84
N ARG A 89 -18.73 5.13 14.15
CA ARG A 89 -20.19 5.25 14.05
C ARG A 89 -20.68 5.38 12.60
N ALA A 90 -19.82 5.78 11.66
CA ALA A 90 -20.21 6.17 10.31
C ALA A 90 -20.28 5.02 9.27
N GLY A 91 -20.26 3.74 9.65
CA GLY A 91 -20.44 2.69 8.62
C GLY A 91 -20.15 1.23 8.97
N ARG A 92 -19.75 0.88 10.18
CA ARG A 92 -19.56 -0.54 10.55
C ARG A 92 -20.82 -1.13 11.17
N LYS A 93 -21.76 -1.57 10.34
CA LYS A 93 -22.65 -2.67 10.70
C LYS A 93 -21.84 -3.98 10.72
N ASN A 94 -21.03 -4.17 11.76
CA ASN A 94 -20.83 -5.49 12.39
C ASN A 94 -19.78 -5.50 13.51
N ALA A 95 -20.17 -6.25 14.55
CA ALA A 95 -19.46 -6.87 15.66
C ALA A 95 -19.07 -6.02 16.88
N PRO A 96 -19.50 -6.43 18.10
CA PRO A 96 -19.19 -5.74 19.34
C PRO A 96 -17.71 -5.92 19.70
N VAL A 97 -17.00 -4.81 19.86
CA VAL A 97 -15.65 -4.82 20.45
C VAL A 97 -15.82 -5.17 21.94
N LYS A 98 -15.51 -6.42 22.31
CA LYS A 98 -15.47 -6.85 23.71
C LYS A 98 -14.51 -5.94 24.48
N LYS A 99 -15.03 -5.27 25.51
CA LYS A 99 -14.25 -4.45 26.45
C LYS A 99 -13.04 -5.24 26.93
N ARG A 100 -11.82 -4.77 26.62
CA ARG A 100 -10.63 -5.24 27.33
C ARG A 100 -10.69 -4.67 28.74
N LYS A 101 -10.83 -5.56 29.73
CA LYS A 101 -10.71 -5.20 31.15
C LYS A 101 -9.28 -4.72 31.42
N LYS A 102 -9.21 -3.69 32.25
CA LYS A 102 -8.04 -3.05 32.83
C LYS A 102 -7.14 -4.06 33.53
#